data_AF-G0EHD4-F1
#
_entry.id   AF-G0EHD4-F1
#
_cell.length_a   1.000
_cell.length_b   1.000
_cell.length_c   1.000
_cell.angle_alpha   90.00
_cell.angle_beta   90.00
_cell.angle_gamma   90.00
#
_symmetry.space_group_name_H-M   'P 1'
#
loop_
_entity.id
_entity.type
_entity.pdbx_description
1 polymer ?
#
loop_
_entity_poly.entity_id
_entity_poly.type
_entity_poly.pdbx_seq_one_letter_code
_entity_poly.pdbx_strand_id
1 'polypeptide(L)'
;MRFAVSPRELSKILRRMGVSVEANEVKASRVVIETEDGKRMVMEPEHVMILKIQGQYYMVEIIAPSIEEEKIEEVGEAEKPSLEIREEDVRLVAEQAGVSLEEARKALEETGGDIAAAILKLMERKG
;
A
#
# COMPACT_ATOMS: atom_id res chain seq x y z
N MET A 1 -20.57 -9.48 27.87
CA MET A 1 -21.64 -9.81 26.91
C MET A 1 -20.98 -10.10 25.57
N ARG A 2 -20.75 -11.37 25.22
CA ARG A 2 -20.06 -11.79 23.98
C ARG A 2 -21.06 -12.55 23.12
N PHE A 3 -21.62 -11.88 22.12
CA PHE A 3 -22.37 -12.52 21.04
C PHE A 3 -21.81 -12.02 19.71
N ALA A 4 -20.56 -12.38 19.41
CA ALA A 4 -20.10 -12.40 18.04
C ALA A 4 -20.41 -13.81 17.53
N VAL A 5 -21.48 -13.94 16.73
CA VAL A 5 -21.79 -15.19 16.03
C VAL A 5 -20.60 -15.49 15.12
N SER A 6 -20.03 -16.69 15.24
CA SER A 6 -18.86 -17.03 14.42
C SER A 6 -19.21 -16.98 12.92
N PRO A 7 -18.29 -16.62 12.01
CA PRO A 7 -18.57 -16.59 10.57
C PRO A 7 -19.12 -17.92 10.03
N ARG A 8 -18.70 -19.03 10.64
CA ARG A 8 -19.19 -20.38 10.34
C ARG A 8 -20.65 -20.58 10.72
N GLU A 9 -21.08 -20.10 11.88
CA GLU A 9 -22.49 -20.15 12.31
C GLU A 9 -23.36 -19.23 11.45
N LEU A 10 -22.88 -18.02 11.15
CA LEU A 10 -23.58 -17.08 10.28
C LEU A 10 -23.78 -17.67 8.87
N SER A 11 -22.73 -18.28 8.30
CA SER A 11 -22.82 -18.97 7.00
C SER A 11 -23.88 -20.07 6.99
N LYS A 12 -23.97 -20.87 8.06
CA LYS A 12 -24.99 -21.93 8.18
C LYS A 12 -26.41 -21.37 8.22
N ILE A 13 -26.64 -20.27 8.95
CA ILE A 13 -27.95 -19.61 9.03
C ILE A 13 -28.35 -19.05 7.67
N LEU A 14 -27.46 -18.29 7.03
CA LEU A 14 -27.74 -17.64 5.75
C LEU A 14 -27.99 -18.65 4.62
N ARG A 15 -27.23 -19.75 4.58
CA ARG A 15 -27.49 -20.85 3.63
C ARG A 15 -28.86 -21.49 3.82
N ARG A 16 -29.33 -21.65 5.07
CA ARG A 16 -30.69 -22.16 5.36
C ARG A 16 -31.79 -21.21 4.88
N MET A 17 -31.50 -19.91 4.81
CA MET A 17 -32.39 -18.89 4.27
C MET A 17 -32.31 -18.77 2.74
N GLY A 18 -31.56 -19.65 2.06
CA GLY A 18 -31.41 -19.63 0.60
C GLY A 18 -30.45 -18.56 0.08
N VAL A 19 -29.69 -17.90 0.97
CA VAL A 19 -28.69 -16.91 0.58
C VAL A 19 -27.43 -17.64 0.12
N SER A 20 -26.90 -17.24 -1.04
CA SER A 20 -25.61 -17.73 -1.51
C SER A 20 -24.48 -17.12 -0.68
N VAL A 21 -23.78 -17.98 0.06
CA VAL A 21 -22.70 -17.60 0.96
C VAL A 21 -21.50 -18.51 0.74
N GLU A 22 -20.33 -17.92 0.61
CA GLU A 22 -19.05 -18.63 0.50
C GLU A 22 -18.21 -18.30 1.73
N ALA A 23 -17.67 -19.31 2.40
CA ALA A 23 -16.78 -19.13 3.53
C ALA A 23 -15.45 -19.81 3.17
N ASN A 24 -14.38 -19.04 3.13
CA ASN A 24 -13.08 -19.47 2.64
C ASN A 24 -12.03 -19.25 3.72
N GLU A 25 -11.36 -20.33 4.10
CA GLU A 25 -10.16 -20.25 4.92
C GLU A 25 -8.99 -19.80 4.04
N VAL A 26 -8.20 -18.84 4.52
CA VAL A 26 -7.08 -18.25 3.79
C VAL A 26 -5.79 -18.54 4.54
N LYS A 27 -4.83 -19.14 3.84
CA LYS A 27 -3.46 -19.32 4.34
C LYS A 27 -2.68 -18.02 4.12
N ALA A 28 -2.81 -17.09 5.06
CA ALA A 28 -2.06 -15.85 5.06
C ALA A 28 -0.83 -15.98 5.98
N SER A 29 0.32 -15.48 5.53
CA SER A 29 1.51 -15.36 6.38
C SER A 29 1.59 -14.01 7.11
N ARG A 30 0.86 -13.00 6.62
CA ARG A 30 0.84 -11.65 7.18
C ARG A 30 -0.49 -10.98 6.85
N VAL A 31 -1.03 -10.21 7.79
CA VAL A 31 -2.18 -9.31 7.58
C VAL A 31 -1.77 -7.90 8.00
N VAL A 32 -2.14 -6.93 7.18
CA VAL A 32 -1.97 -5.50 7.45
C VAL A 32 -3.33 -4.85 7.29
N ILE A 33 -3.77 -4.13 8.32
CA ILE A 33 -4.97 -3.30 8.27
C ILE A 33 -4.51 -1.86 8.34
N GLU A 34 -4.69 -1.13 7.24
CA GLU A 34 -4.47 0.31 7.18
C GLU A 34 -5.75 1.04 7.57
N THR A 35 -5.64 1.98 8.50
CA THR A 35 -6.75 2.75 9.03
C THR A 35 -6.69 4.18 8.51
N GLU A 36 -7.85 4.83 8.40
CA GLU A 36 -7.94 6.22 7.93
C GLU A 36 -7.23 7.23 8.87
N ASP A 37 -6.95 6.87 10.12
CA ASP A 37 -6.18 7.67 11.07
C ASP A 37 -4.66 7.53 10.93
N GLY A 38 -4.18 6.95 9.82
CA GLY A 38 -2.76 6.87 9.51
C GLY A 38 -2.04 5.83 10.37
N LYS A 39 -2.68 4.71 10.70
CA LYS A 39 -2.03 3.60 11.40
C LYS A 39 -2.11 2.31 10.60
N ARG A 40 -1.17 1.41 10.89
CA ARG A 40 -1.12 0.04 10.41
C ARG A 40 -1.23 -0.89 11.60
N MET A 41 -2.19 -1.80 11.54
CA MET A 41 -2.24 -2.95 12.44
C MET A 41 -1.63 -4.14 11.69
N VAL A 42 -0.44 -4.57 12.10
CA VAL A 42 0.32 -5.65 11.48
C VAL A 42 0.24 -6.89 12.36
N MET A 43 -0.02 -8.04 11.76
CA MET A 43 -0.09 -9.32 12.48
C MET A 43 0.32 -10.50 11.62
N GLU A 44 0.85 -11.53 12.27
CA GLU A 44 1.05 -12.88 11.71
C GLU A 44 -0.15 -13.74 12.14
N PRO A 45 -1.13 -14.00 11.26
CA PRO A 45 -2.34 -14.70 11.66
C PRO A 45 -2.10 -16.22 11.80
N GLU A 46 -2.71 -16.84 12.80
CA GLU A 46 -2.82 -18.30 12.90
C GLU A 46 -3.98 -18.82 12.05
N HIS A 47 -5.05 -18.02 11.91
CA HIS A 47 -6.22 -18.37 11.12
C HIS A 47 -6.88 -17.13 10.53
N VAL A 48 -7.22 -17.20 9.24
CA VAL A 48 -7.99 -16.19 8.52
C VAL A 48 -9.16 -16.84 7.82
N MET A 49 -10.35 -16.28 8.01
CA MET A 49 -11.58 -16.73 7.36
C MET A 49 -12.26 -15.55 6.68
N ILE A 50 -12.61 -15.71 5.41
CA ILE A 50 -13.34 -14.72 4.62
C ILE A 50 -14.75 -15.22 4.35
N LEU A 51 -15.75 -14.40 4.65
CA LEU A 51 -17.15 -14.64 4.32
C LEU A 51 -17.57 -13.75 3.16
N LYS A 52 -17.96 -14.36 2.05
CA LYS A 52 -18.62 -13.70 0.92
C LYS A 52 -20.10 -13.99 0.91
N ILE A 53 -20.91 -12.96 0.68
CA ILE A 53 -22.36 -13.08 0.53
C ILE A 53 -22.71 -12.44 -0.81
N GLN A 54 -23.38 -13.19 -1.71
CA GLN A 54 -23.78 -12.69 -3.03
C GLN A 54 -22.64 -12.03 -3.83
N GLY A 55 -21.42 -12.57 -3.73
CA GLY A 55 -20.24 -12.08 -4.44
C GLY A 55 -19.50 -10.91 -3.77
N GLN A 56 -20.01 -10.37 -2.65
CA GLN A 56 -19.36 -9.31 -1.90
C GLN A 56 -18.69 -9.85 -0.63
N TYR A 57 -17.50 -9.31 -0.30
CA TYR A 57 -16.79 -9.63 0.94
C TYR A 57 -17.48 -8.93 2.11
N TYR A 58 -18.12 -9.70 2.99
CA TYR A 58 -18.92 -9.14 4.09
C TYR A 58 -18.18 -9.15 5.41
N MET A 59 -17.39 -10.21 5.67
CA MET A 59 -16.62 -10.35 6.91
C MET A 59 -15.26 -11.00 6.65
N VAL A 60 -14.27 -10.57 7.41
CA VAL A 60 -12.98 -11.24 7.57
C VAL A 60 -12.76 -11.46 9.07
N GLU A 61 -12.57 -12.70 9.47
CA GLU A 61 -12.16 -13.08 10.83
C GLU A 61 -10.67 -13.41 10.82
N ILE A 62 -9.93 -12.80 11.74
CA ILE A 62 -8.50 -12.99 11.90
C ILE A 62 -8.24 -13.37 13.35
N ILE A 63 -7.53 -14.49 13.55
CA ILE A 63 -7.06 -14.92 14.85
C ILE A 63 -5.53 -14.86 14.79
N ALA A 64 -4.94 -14.03 15.66
CA ALA A 64 -3.50 -13.82 15.76
C ALA A 64 -3.09 -13.72 17.24
N PRO A 65 -1.87 -14.12 17.62
CA PRO A 65 -1.38 -14.08 18.99
C PRO A 65 -1.09 -12.65 19.47
N SER A 66 -0.74 -11.76 18.54
CA SER A 66 -0.44 -10.35 18.79
C SER A 66 -0.84 -9.49 17.60
N ILE A 67 -1.00 -8.19 17.86
CA ILE A 67 -1.19 -7.16 16.86
C ILE A 67 -0.18 -6.05 17.19
N GLU A 68 0.62 -5.67 16.21
CA GLU A 68 1.55 -4.55 16.29
C GLU A 68 0.92 -3.32 15.64
N GLU A 69 0.90 -2.20 16.35
CA GLU A 69 0.43 -0.91 15.83
C GLU A 69 1.62 -0.07 15.40
N GLU A 70 1.74 0.15 14.10
CA GLU A 70 2.70 1.06 13.50
C GLU A 70 1.96 2.36 13.13
N LYS A 71 2.54 3.53 13.43
CA LYS A 71 2.09 4.74 12.75
C LYS A 71 2.53 4.63 11.30
N ILE A 72 1.61 4.88 10.37
CA ILE A 72 2.01 5.24 9.02
C ILE A 72 2.69 6.58 9.21
N GLU A 73 4.02 6.60 9.23
CA GLU A 73 4.72 7.84 8.92
C GLU A 73 4.12 8.27 7.59
N GLU A 74 3.43 9.41 7.57
CA GLU A 74 3.02 10.06 6.34
C GLU A 74 4.31 10.27 5.54
N VAL A 75 4.67 9.27 4.73
CA VAL A 75 5.41 9.50 3.51
C VAL A 75 4.42 10.24 2.64
N GLY A 76 4.30 11.55 2.89
CA GLY A 76 3.70 12.46 1.96
C GLY A 76 4.33 12.16 0.60
N GLU A 77 3.51 11.75 -0.36
CA GLU A 77 3.82 11.79 -1.78
C GLU A 77 5.19 11.25 -2.21
N ALA A 78 5.63 10.04 -1.82
CA ALA A 78 6.84 9.47 -2.42
C ALA A 78 6.96 7.94 -2.33
N GLU A 79 5.97 7.20 -2.81
CA GLU A 79 6.25 5.91 -3.46
C GLU A 79 6.07 6.06 -4.97
N LYS A 80 6.88 6.96 -5.56
CA LYS A 80 7.41 6.64 -6.89
C LYS A 80 8.41 5.50 -6.68
N PRO A 81 8.45 4.49 -7.56
CA PRO A 81 9.46 3.44 -7.46
C PRO A 81 10.81 4.11 -7.28
N SER A 82 11.62 3.63 -6.33
CA SER A 82 12.98 4.10 -6.14
C SER A 82 13.77 3.84 -7.42
N LEU A 83 13.66 4.76 -8.37
CA LEU A 83 14.61 4.93 -9.43
C LEU A 83 15.93 5.17 -8.71
N GLU A 84 16.89 4.27 -8.91
CA GLU A 84 18.25 4.45 -8.44
C GLU A 84 18.85 5.65 -9.19
N ILE A 85 18.50 6.85 -8.74
CA ILE A 85 19.08 8.09 -9.25
C ILE A 85 20.48 8.17 -8.64
N ARG A 86 21.48 7.91 -9.47
CA ARG A 86 22.89 7.97 -9.05
C ARG A 86 23.27 9.42 -8.85
N GLU A 87 24.05 9.70 -7.81
CA GLU A 87 24.58 11.04 -7.52
C GLU A 87 25.37 11.65 -8.70
N GLU A 88 26.00 10.80 -9.50
CA GLU A 88 26.70 11.20 -10.73
C GLU A 88 25.74 11.81 -11.76
N ASP A 89 24.55 11.21 -11.93
CA ASP A 89 23.53 11.67 -12.87
C ASP A 89 22.93 13.00 -12.40
N VAL A 90 22.70 13.16 -11.09
CA VAL A 90 22.23 14.43 -10.49
C VAL A 90 23.23 15.56 -10.74
N ARG A 91 24.52 15.31 -10.52
CA ARG A 91 25.59 16.30 -10.75
C ARG A 91 25.68 16.68 -12.21
N LEU A 92 25.59 15.71 -13.11
CA LEU A 92 25.61 15.95 -14.55
C LEU A 92 24.44 16.84 -14.99
N VAL A 93 23.22 16.54 -14.54
CA VAL A 93 22.04 17.37 -14.85
C VAL A 93 22.17 18.77 -14.27
N ALA A 94 22.63 18.91 -13.02
CA ALA A 94 22.84 20.20 -12.37
C ALA A 94 23.87 21.07 -13.10
N GLU A 95 24.99 20.48 -13.51
CA GLU A 95 26.06 21.18 -14.23
C GLU A 95 25.60 21.62 -15.64
N GLN A 96 24.93 20.73 -16.38
CA GLN A 96 24.49 21.02 -17.76
C GLN A 96 23.31 22.00 -17.80
N ALA A 97 22.38 21.94 -16.85
CA ALA A 97 21.24 22.88 -16.76
C ALA A 97 21.53 24.13 -15.90
N GLY A 98 22.68 24.16 -15.22
CA GLY A 98 23.08 25.24 -14.31
C GLY A 98 22.10 25.47 -13.15
N VAL A 99 21.55 24.39 -12.57
CA VAL A 99 20.57 24.43 -11.47
C VAL A 99 21.15 23.81 -10.20
N SER A 100 20.45 23.94 -9.08
CA SER A 100 20.85 23.27 -7.84
C SER A 100 20.75 21.75 -7.95
N LEU A 101 21.52 21.02 -7.13
CA LEU A 101 21.45 19.54 -7.06
C LEU A 101 20.05 19.05 -6.69
N GLU A 102 19.33 19.81 -5.87
CA GLU A 102 17.96 19.49 -5.46
C GLU A 102 16.99 19.59 -6.64
N GLU A 103 17.08 20.66 -7.44
CA GLU A 103 16.28 20.82 -8.66
C GLU A 103 16.61 19.76 -9.72
N ALA A 104 17.90 19.41 -9.86
CA ALA A 104 18.35 18.35 -10.76
C ALA A 104 17.81 16.98 -10.34
N ARG A 105 17.85 16.65 -9.05
CA ARG A 105 17.29 15.41 -8.50
C ARG A 105 15.79 15.33 -8.77
N LYS A 106 15.06 16.41 -8.50
CA LYS A 106 13.62 16.47 -8.78
C LYS A 106 13.30 16.30 -10.27
N ALA A 107 14.10 16.89 -11.15
CA ALA A 107 13.93 16.72 -12.60
C ALA A 107 14.15 15.27 -13.05
N LEU A 108 15.13 14.57 -12.47
CA LEU A 108 15.38 13.15 -12.72
C LEU A 108 14.24 12.27 -12.19
N GLU A 109 13.69 12.57 -11.01
CA GLU A 109 12.52 11.89 -10.46
C GLU A 109 11.24 12.11 -11.30
N GLU A 110 11.11 13.29 -11.90
CA GLU A 110 9.99 13.62 -12.78
C GLU A 110 10.11 12.99 -14.17
N THR A 111 11.32 12.63 -14.59
CA THR A 111 11.62 12.09 -15.94
C THR A 111 11.93 10.60 -15.92
N GLY A 112 11.78 9.94 -14.77
CA GLY A 112 12.00 8.50 -14.69
C GLY A 112 13.48 8.10 -14.74
N GLY A 113 14.40 9.00 -14.38
CA GLY A 113 15.85 8.78 -14.47
C GLY A 113 16.49 9.08 -15.84
N ASP A 114 15.73 9.64 -16.79
CA ASP A 114 16.27 10.05 -18.09
C ASP A 114 17.00 11.41 -17.99
N ILE A 115 18.32 11.37 -18.08
CA ILE A 115 19.22 12.53 -17.98
C ILE A 115 18.92 13.58 -19.07
N ALA A 116 18.70 13.14 -20.31
CA ALA A 116 18.48 14.06 -21.42
C ALA A 116 17.13 14.75 -21.28
N ALA A 117 16.08 13.99 -20.93
CA ALA A 117 14.77 14.54 -20.66
C ALA A 117 14.78 15.51 -19.48
N ALA A 118 15.55 15.21 -18.42
CA ALA A 118 15.69 16.08 -17.25
C ALA A 118 16.34 17.42 -17.61
N ILE A 119 17.44 17.40 -18.38
CA ILE A 119 18.14 18.63 -18.82
C ILE A 119 17.24 19.48 -19.70
N LEU A 120 16.58 18.89 -20.69
CA LEU A 120 15.67 19.62 -21.60
C LEU A 120 14.54 20.28 -20.82
N LYS A 121 13.91 19.55 -19.90
CA LYS A 121 12.83 20.05 -19.05
C LYS A 121 13.26 21.23 -18.18
N LEU A 122 14.47 21.18 -17.63
CA LEU A 122 15.03 22.26 -16.82
C LEU A 122 15.39 23.49 -17.67
N MET A 123 15.90 23.28 -18.88
CA MET A 123 16.19 24.37 -19.82
C MET A 123 14.92 25.06 -20.31
N GLU A 124 13.84 24.31 -20.58
CA GLU A 124 12.53 24.87 -20.96
C GLU A 124 11.89 25.70 -19.84
N ARG A 125 12.12 25.37 -18.57
CA ARG A 125 11.65 26.15 -17.42
C ARG A 125 12.44 27.45 -17.19
N LYS A 126 13.63 27.57 -17.77
CA LYS A 126 14.52 28.74 -17.66
C LYS A 126 14.38 29.73 -18.82
N GLY A 127 13.63 29.39 -19.87
CA GLY A 127 13.26 30.29 -20.97
C GLY A 127 11.93 30.98 -20.72
#